data_AF-A0A1B4VD13-F1
#
_entry.id   AF-A0A1B4VD13-F1
#
_cell.length_a   1.000
_cell.length_b   1.000
_cell.length_c   1.000
_cell.angle_alpha   90.00
_cell.angle_beta   90.00
_cell.angle_gamma   90.00
#
_symmetry.space_group_name_H-M   'P 1'
#
loop_
_entity.id
_entity.type
_entity.pdbx_description
1 polymer ?
#
loop_
_entity_poly.entity_id
_entity_poly.type
_entity_poly.pdbx_seq_one_letter_code
_entity_poly.pdbx_strand_id
1 'polypeptide(L)'
;MIAVLWVVALLAIVAGAVSATVRGEARLAGNLLAQAQARHAAEGALHLAILSLLAREGEPAHGAVPEREIGHSTVRVVIEDEAGKLDLNLARARLLDGLLQAVGSAEGERRRVVAAILDWRDADDLTRPDGAEDREYLAAGMAYGAKDAHFDSVEELQLVLGMSPALYRRLKPALTVHARRPDVDPRLASPLVRLALAAADESVGAARPPLPAGGDDAASDRRAAARLRNATCAIHAQARAPNGVTAHVTAIVAVRHRDRGAAFTILQWRADGDELFPATVPREGEAAWS
;
A
#
# COMPACT_ATOMS: atom_id res chain seq x y z
N MET A 1 -8.72 -18.00 -67.99
CA MET A 1 -9.40 -18.35 -66.72
C MET A 1 -8.50 -18.24 -65.48
N ILE A 2 -7.21 -18.61 -65.56
CA ILE A 2 -6.26 -18.52 -64.42
C ILE A 2 -6.13 -17.10 -63.82
N ALA A 3 -6.12 -16.05 -64.66
CA ALA A 3 -6.00 -14.65 -64.19
C ALA A 3 -7.14 -14.22 -63.25
N VAL A 4 -8.37 -14.67 -63.49
CA VAL A 4 -9.54 -14.34 -62.64
C VAL A 4 -9.41 -15.00 -61.27
N LEU A 5 -8.92 -16.24 -61.22
CA LEU A 5 -8.69 -16.95 -59.95
C LEU A 5 -7.65 -16.23 -59.09
N TRP A 6 -6.57 -15.72 -59.70
CA TRP A 6 -5.55 -14.95 -58.98
C TRP A 6 -6.08 -13.63 -58.43
N VAL A 7 -6.90 -12.91 -59.19
CA VAL A 7 -7.52 -11.65 -58.73
C VAL A 7 -8.48 -11.91 -57.56
N VAL A 8 -9.31 -12.96 -57.65
CA VAL A 8 -10.22 -13.34 -56.56
C VAL A 8 -9.44 -13.76 -55.31
N ALA A 9 -8.37 -14.55 -55.48
CA ALA A 9 -7.50 -14.93 -54.36
C ALA A 9 -6.86 -13.71 -53.68
N LEU A 10 -6.34 -12.76 -54.47
CA LEU A 10 -5.77 -11.52 -53.94
C LEU A 10 -6.82 -10.69 -53.20
N LEU A 11 -8.02 -10.53 -53.76
CA LEU A 11 -9.12 -9.81 -53.13
C LEU A 11 -9.54 -10.46 -51.81
N ALA A 12 -9.60 -11.80 -51.76
CA ALA A 12 -9.92 -12.53 -50.54
C ALA A 12 -8.86 -12.31 -49.44
N ILE A 13 -7.57 -12.29 -49.80
CA ILE A 13 -6.47 -12.02 -48.86
C ILE A 13 -6.58 -10.59 -48.31
N VAL A 14 -6.81 -9.60 -49.17
CA VAL A 14 -6.96 -8.20 -48.75
C VAL A 14 -8.19 -8.02 -47.85
N ALA A 15 -9.33 -8.59 -48.23
CA ALA A 15 -10.55 -8.57 -47.41
C ALA A 15 -10.33 -9.23 -46.04
N GLY A 16 -9.61 -10.36 -46.01
CA GLY A 16 -9.23 -11.05 -44.78
C GLY A 16 -8.34 -10.18 -43.88
N ALA A 17 -7.34 -9.50 -44.44
CA ALA A 17 -6.45 -8.60 -43.71
C ALA A 17 -7.21 -7.41 -43.12
N VAL A 18 -8.05 -6.73 -43.91
CA VAL A 18 -8.87 -5.60 -43.43
C VAL A 18 -9.82 -6.06 -42.31
N SER A 19 -10.48 -7.21 -42.47
CA SER A 19 -11.36 -7.76 -41.43
C SER A 19 -10.61 -8.10 -40.13
N ALA A 20 -9.36 -8.57 -40.22
CA ALA A 20 -8.52 -8.80 -39.06
C ALA A 20 -8.16 -7.48 -38.35
N THR A 21 -7.77 -6.44 -39.11
CA THR A 21 -7.45 -5.10 -38.57
C THR A 21 -8.65 -4.47 -37.87
N VAL A 22 -9.82 -4.45 -38.52
CA VAL A 22 -11.05 -3.87 -37.95
C VAL A 22 -11.46 -4.59 -36.66
N ARG A 23 -11.34 -5.93 -36.61
CA ARG A 23 -11.61 -6.69 -35.39
C ARG A 23 -10.60 -6.37 -34.28
N GLY A 24 -9.34 -6.13 -34.63
CA GLY A 24 -8.31 -5.68 -33.70
C GLY A 24 -8.64 -4.30 -33.12
N GLU A 25 -8.93 -3.32 -33.98
CA GLU A 25 -9.29 -1.97 -33.58
C GLU A 25 -10.57 -1.93 -32.72
N ALA A 26 -11.60 -2.69 -33.08
CA ALA A 26 -12.83 -2.78 -32.30
C ALA A 26 -12.59 -3.35 -30.89
N ARG A 27 -11.70 -4.36 -30.76
CA ARG A 27 -11.32 -4.92 -29.46
C ARG A 27 -10.53 -3.93 -28.62
N LEU A 28 -9.59 -3.20 -29.23
CA LEU A 28 -8.82 -2.16 -28.54
C LEU A 28 -9.72 -1.03 -28.05
N ALA A 29 -10.62 -0.52 -28.89
CA ALA A 29 -11.59 0.51 -28.53
C ALA A 29 -12.49 0.06 -27.36
N GLY A 30 -12.98 -1.19 -27.41
CA GLY A 30 -13.77 -1.76 -26.32
C GLY A 30 -12.99 -1.90 -25.01
N ASN A 31 -11.72 -2.31 -25.06
CA ASN A 31 -10.87 -2.43 -23.88
C ASN A 31 -10.57 -1.06 -23.25
N LEU A 32 -10.28 -0.04 -24.07
CA LEU A 32 -10.05 1.32 -23.59
C LEU A 32 -11.29 1.89 -22.90
N LEU A 33 -12.47 1.69 -23.49
CA LEU A 33 -13.74 2.11 -22.89
C LEU A 33 -13.99 1.39 -21.56
N ALA A 34 -13.79 0.07 -21.52
CA ALA A 34 -13.97 -0.71 -20.30
C ALA A 34 -12.98 -0.33 -19.20
N GLN A 35 -11.73 -0.01 -19.55
CA GLN A 35 -10.72 0.47 -18.60
C GLN A 35 -11.13 1.83 -18.00
N ALA A 36 -11.61 2.75 -18.84
CA ALA A 36 -12.11 4.04 -18.36
C ALA A 36 -13.34 3.88 -17.44
N GLN A 37 -14.29 3.02 -17.80
CA GLN A 37 -15.47 2.71 -16.99
C GLN A 37 -15.09 2.10 -15.63
N ALA A 38 -14.22 1.08 -15.63
CA ALA A 38 -13.73 0.46 -14.41
C ALA A 38 -13.02 1.50 -13.53
N ARG A 39 -12.14 2.33 -14.12
CA ARG A 39 -11.43 3.36 -13.36
C ARG A 39 -12.39 4.33 -12.68
N HIS A 40 -13.36 4.89 -13.40
CA HIS A 40 -14.33 5.80 -12.79
C HIS A 40 -15.22 5.12 -11.75
N ALA A 41 -15.55 3.84 -11.94
CA ALA A 41 -16.25 3.07 -10.91
C ALA A 41 -15.41 2.89 -9.64
N ALA A 42 -14.11 2.60 -9.77
CA ALA A 42 -13.19 2.51 -8.63
C ALA A 42 -13.03 3.86 -7.92
N GLU A 43 -12.90 4.96 -8.68
CA GLU A 43 -12.87 6.33 -8.13
C GLU A 43 -14.17 6.65 -7.39
N GLY A 44 -15.33 6.30 -7.95
CA GLY A 44 -16.63 6.46 -7.28
C GLY A 44 -16.72 5.64 -5.99
N ALA A 45 -16.26 4.39 -6.00
CA ALA A 45 -16.22 3.53 -4.81
C ALA A 45 -15.34 4.13 -3.70
N LEU A 46 -14.20 4.71 -4.08
CA LEU A 46 -13.30 5.40 -3.16
C LEU A 46 -13.98 6.62 -2.52
N HIS A 47 -14.67 7.45 -3.29
CA HIS A 47 -15.39 8.61 -2.73
C HIS A 47 -16.53 8.17 -1.80
N LEU A 48 -17.25 7.10 -2.14
CA LEU A 48 -18.26 6.52 -1.26
C LEU A 48 -17.64 5.98 0.04
N ALA A 49 -16.45 5.39 -0.03
CA ALA A 49 -15.71 4.94 1.15
C ALA A 49 -15.32 6.13 2.03
N ILE A 50 -14.81 7.23 1.46
CA ILE A 50 -14.52 8.47 2.20
C ILE A 50 -15.80 9.01 2.87
N LEU A 51 -16.91 9.09 2.15
CA LEU A 51 -18.19 9.54 2.72
C LEU A 51 -18.67 8.62 3.86
N SER A 52 -18.48 7.31 3.73
CA SER A 52 -18.81 6.36 4.80
C SER A 52 -17.92 6.55 6.03
N LEU A 53 -16.64 6.87 5.85
CA LEU A 53 -15.72 7.20 6.94
C LEU A 53 -16.10 8.51 7.62
N LEU A 54 -16.53 9.51 6.86
CA LEU A 54 -16.99 10.80 7.39
C LEU A 54 -18.32 10.71 8.13
N ALA A 55 -19.22 9.83 7.70
CA ALA A 55 -20.53 9.63 8.31
C ALA A 55 -20.46 8.73 9.57
N ARG A 56 -19.35 8.04 9.81
CA ARG A 56 -19.17 7.19 10.99
C ARG A 56 -18.80 8.04 12.21
N GLU A 57 -19.58 7.85 13.27
CA GLU A 57 -19.19 8.23 14.62
C GLU A 57 -18.58 7.00 15.31
N GLY A 58 -17.26 6.97 15.49
CA GLY A 58 -16.58 5.88 16.22
C GLY A 58 -15.63 5.02 15.37
N GLU A 59 -15.47 3.75 15.76
CA GLU A 59 -14.39 2.82 15.34
C GLU A 59 -14.00 2.89 13.86
N PRO A 60 -12.70 2.78 13.53
CA PRO A 60 -12.24 2.95 12.17
C PRO A 60 -12.79 1.81 11.30
N ALA A 61 -13.17 2.11 10.05
CA ALA A 61 -13.48 1.06 9.10
C ALA A 61 -12.15 0.39 8.72
N HIS A 62 -11.81 -0.72 9.38
CA HIS A 62 -10.75 -1.60 8.93
C HIS A 62 -11.36 -2.81 8.24
N GLY A 63 -10.80 -3.17 7.10
CA GLY A 63 -11.14 -4.38 6.37
C GLY A 63 -11.85 -4.16 5.05
N ALA A 64 -12.30 -5.28 4.47
CA ALA A 64 -12.95 -5.32 3.18
C ALA A 64 -14.43 -4.94 3.29
N VAL A 65 -14.85 -3.99 2.46
CA VAL A 65 -16.26 -3.69 2.21
C VAL A 65 -16.80 -4.74 1.24
N PRO A 66 -18.02 -5.27 1.45
CA PRO A 66 -18.65 -6.19 0.50
C PRO A 66 -18.69 -5.63 -0.92
N GLU A 67 -18.62 -6.52 -1.91
CA GLU A 67 -18.71 -6.14 -3.31
C GLU A 67 -20.02 -5.40 -3.59
N ARG A 68 -19.93 -4.35 -4.39
CA ARG A 68 -21.07 -3.54 -4.82
C ARG A 68 -21.01 -3.32 -6.32
N GLU A 69 -22.15 -3.02 -6.93
CA GLU A 69 -22.19 -2.60 -8.32
C GLU A 69 -22.23 -1.08 -8.41
N ILE A 70 -21.36 -0.50 -9.23
CA ILE A 70 -21.39 0.91 -9.62
C ILE A 70 -21.44 0.96 -11.14
N GLY A 71 -22.60 1.38 -11.67
CA GLY A 71 -22.87 1.31 -13.11
C GLY A 71 -22.91 -0.15 -13.58
N HIS A 72 -21.95 -0.52 -14.44
CA HIS A 72 -21.78 -1.89 -14.95
C HIS A 72 -20.55 -2.58 -14.37
N SER A 73 -19.89 -2.00 -13.36
CA SER A 73 -18.68 -2.57 -12.78
C SER A 73 -18.91 -3.06 -11.36
N THR A 74 -18.39 -4.25 -11.06
CA THR A 74 -18.31 -4.75 -9.69
C THR A 74 -17.13 -4.10 -9.01
N VAL A 75 -17.36 -3.47 -7.87
CA VAL A 75 -16.34 -2.77 -7.08
C VAL A 75 -16.12 -3.44 -5.74
N ARG A 76 -14.86 -3.45 -5.31
CA ARG A 76 -14.41 -3.92 -4.00
C ARG A 76 -13.55 -2.84 -3.38
N VAL A 77 -13.76 -2.57 -2.08
CA VAL A 77 -12.98 -1.57 -1.35
C VAL A 77 -12.38 -2.21 -0.11
N VAL A 78 -11.10 -1.93 0.16
CA VAL A 78 -10.43 -2.27 1.42
C VAL A 78 -9.91 -0.99 2.05
N ILE A 79 -10.12 -0.86 3.35
CA ILE A 79 -9.65 0.28 4.13
C ILE A 79 -8.67 -0.23 5.20
N GLU A 80 -7.48 0.37 5.24
CA GLU A 80 -6.42 0.06 6.20
C GLU A 80 -6.08 1.30 7.05
N ASP A 81 -5.81 1.11 8.36
CA ASP A 81 -5.21 2.19 9.15
C ASP A 81 -3.73 2.34 8.80
N GLU A 82 -3.30 3.57 8.56
CA GLU A 82 -1.87 3.88 8.55
C GLU A 82 -1.30 3.84 9.97
N ALA A 83 -2.12 3.99 11.02
CA ALA A 83 -1.69 3.85 12.41
C ALA A 83 -1.26 2.41 12.79
N GLY A 84 -1.59 1.42 11.96
CA GLY A 84 -1.15 0.03 12.10
C GLY A 84 0.20 -0.28 11.45
N LYS A 85 0.79 0.69 10.73
CA LYS A 85 2.07 0.60 10.02
C LYS A 85 3.16 1.36 10.77
N LEU A 86 4.41 1.01 10.51
CA LEU A 86 5.57 1.70 11.06
C LEU A 86 5.84 2.98 10.28
N ASP A 87 5.95 4.11 10.96
CA ASP A 87 6.33 5.38 10.34
C ASP A 87 7.83 5.41 10.02
N LEU A 88 8.22 5.41 8.75
CA LEU A 88 9.63 5.45 8.34
C LEU A 88 10.39 6.67 8.84
N ASN A 89 9.71 7.79 9.10
CA ASN A 89 10.35 9.02 9.57
C ASN A 89 10.56 9.05 11.09
N LEU A 90 9.77 8.27 11.83
CA LEU A 90 9.74 8.35 13.30
C LEU A 90 10.02 7.03 14.00
N ALA A 91 9.98 5.91 13.28
CA ALA A 91 10.20 4.58 13.85
C ALA A 91 11.56 4.51 14.55
N ARG A 92 11.57 3.92 15.73
CA ARG A 92 12.81 3.68 16.49
C ARG A 92 13.61 2.55 15.83
N ALA A 93 14.94 2.64 15.94
CA ALA A 93 15.88 1.63 15.41
C ALA A 93 15.48 0.19 15.75
N ARG A 94 15.07 -0.06 17.00
CA ARG A 94 14.62 -1.38 17.47
C ARG A 94 13.43 -1.95 16.71
N LEU A 95 12.48 -1.11 16.29
CA LEU A 95 11.29 -1.55 15.58
C LEU A 95 11.61 -1.81 14.10
N LEU A 96 12.53 -1.03 13.52
CA LEU A 96 13.06 -1.27 12.18
C LEU A 96 13.87 -2.58 12.13
N ASP A 97 14.71 -2.84 13.15
CA ASP A 97 15.43 -4.11 13.29
C ASP A 97 14.47 -5.29 13.46
N GLY A 98 13.49 -5.17 14.37
CA GLY A 98 12.46 -6.19 14.55
C GLY A 98 11.67 -6.47 13.27
N LEU A 99 11.40 -5.45 12.45
CA LEU A 99 10.73 -5.62 11.16
C LEU A 99 11.60 -6.39 10.16
N LEU A 100 12.88 -6.04 10.08
CA LEU A 100 13.86 -6.74 9.25
C LEU A 100 14.06 -8.18 9.72
N GLN A 101 14.02 -8.43 11.02
CA GLN A 101 14.07 -9.77 11.61
C GLN A 101 12.81 -10.58 11.29
N ALA A 102 11.63 -9.96 11.33
CA ALA A 102 10.36 -10.61 10.97
C ALA A 102 10.33 -11.02 9.49
N VAL A 103 11.04 -10.30 8.62
CA VAL A 103 11.30 -10.72 7.24
C VAL A 103 12.58 -11.56 7.11
N GLY A 104 13.14 -12.10 8.19
CA GLY A 104 14.23 -13.07 8.13
C GLY A 104 15.55 -12.55 7.55
N SER A 105 15.80 -11.24 7.60
CA SER A 105 17.11 -10.68 7.23
C SER A 105 18.17 -11.07 8.27
N ALA A 106 19.38 -11.37 7.80
CA ALA A 106 20.51 -11.74 8.65
C ALA A 106 20.97 -10.55 9.50
N GLU A 107 21.45 -10.79 10.72
CA GLU A 107 21.78 -9.74 11.69
C GLU A 107 22.69 -8.64 11.13
N GLY A 108 23.75 -9.00 10.41
CA GLY A 108 24.64 -8.03 9.77
C GLY A 108 23.98 -7.20 8.67
N GLU A 109 23.04 -7.77 7.91
CA GLU A 109 22.24 -7.02 6.93
C GLU A 109 21.29 -6.07 7.66
N ARG A 110 20.62 -6.53 8.73
CA ARG A 110 19.70 -5.69 9.49
C ARG A 110 20.39 -4.48 10.10
N ARG A 111 21.53 -4.67 10.76
CA ARG A 111 22.31 -3.56 11.36
C ARG A 111 22.64 -2.49 10.33
N ARG A 112 23.17 -2.89 9.16
CA ARG A 112 23.51 -1.97 8.07
C ARG A 112 22.30 -1.24 7.53
N VAL A 113 21.23 -1.96 7.22
CA VAL A 113 20.02 -1.36 6.65
C VAL A 113 19.33 -0.43 7.66
N VAL A 114 19.25 -0.81 8.94
CA VAL A 114 18.69 0.08 9.97
C VAL A 114 19.53 1.34 10.10
N ALA A 115 20.86 1.23 10.19
CA ALA A 115 21.74 2.39 10.30
C ALA A 115 21.62 3.29 9.07
N ALA A 116 21.66 2.73 7.85
CA ALA A 116 21.47 3.49 6.62
C ALA A 116 20.08 4.16 6.51
N ILE A 117 19.00 3.56 7.04
CA ILE A 117 17.68 4.21 7.10
C ILE A 117 17.69 5.41 8.06
N LEU A 118 18.46 5.32 9.15
CA LEU A 118 18.56 6.40 10.13
C LEU A 118 19.39 7.57 9.58
N ASP A 119 20.56 7.28 9.01
CA ASP A 119 21.45 8.25 8.35
C ASP A 119 20.76 8.91 7.14
N TRP A 120 19.93 8.15 6.41
CA TRP A 120 19.15 8.74 5.31
C TRP A 120 18.22 9.90 5.75
N ARG A 121 17.74 9.89 7.00
CA ARG A 121 16.64 10.77 7.45
C ARG A 121 16.99 11.76 8.54
N ASP A 122 18.12 11.62 9.24
CA ASP A 122 18.63 12.68 10.11
C ASP A 122 19.24 13.80 9.26
N ALA A 123 19.66 14.90 9.89
CA ALA A 123 20.00 16.13 9.16
C ALA A 123 21.48 16.50 9.30
N ASP A 124 22.28 15.55 9.77
CA ASP A 124 23.70 15.72 10.02
C ASP A 124 24.50 14.73 9.16
N ASP A 125 25.75 15.07 8.87
CA ASP A 125 26.59 14.23 8.00
C ASP A 125 27.36 13.15 8.81
N LEU A 126 26.87 12.77 9.99
CA LEU A 126 27.59 11.86 10.90
C LEU A 126 27.16 10.41 10.68
N THR A 127 28.01 9.68 9.94
CA THR A 127 27.80 8.25 9.71
C THR A 127 27.74 7.44 11.00
N ARG A 128 26.63 6.73 11.21
CA ARG A 128 26.49 5.79 12.33
C ARG A 128 27.40 4.56 12.14
N PRO A 129 27.66 3.80 13.22
CA PRO A 129 28.23 2.46 13.08
C PRO A 129 27.38 1.60 12.13
N ASP A 130 28.02 1.01 11.12
CA ASP A 130 27.37 0.26 10.02
C ASP A 130 26.42 1.09 9.13
N GLY A 131 26.39 2.43 9.31
CA GLY A 131 25.55 3.37 8.58
C GLY A 131 26.08 3.76 7.21
N ALA A 132 25.44 4.75 6.59
CA ALA A 132 25.78 5.21 5.26
C ALA A 132 25.37 6.67 5.02
N GLU A 133 26.38 7.52 4.83
CA GLU A 133 26.24 8.91 4.37
C GLU A 133 26.73 9.03 2.93
N ASP A 134 26.74 10.25 2.39
CA ASP A 134 27.23 10.59 1.05
C ASP A 134 28.50 9.86 0.62
N ARG A 135 29.45 9.71 1.54
CA ARG A 135 30.72 9.02 1.28
C ARG A 135 30.51 7.54 0.99
N GLU A 136 29.66 6.86 1.75
CA GLU A 136 29.37 5.44 1.61
C GLU A 136 28.56 5.17 0.34
N TYR A 137 27.59 6.05 0.02
CA TYR A 137 26.88 5.97 -1.25
C TYR A 137 27.82 6.15 -2.46
N LEU A 138 28.72 7.13 -2.40
CA LEU A 138 29.73 7.35 -3.45
C LEU A 138 30.67 6.15 -3.59
N ALA A 139 31.13 5.59 -2.47
CA ALA A 139 31.98 4.40 -2.45
C ALA A 139 31.26 3.16 -3.03
N ALA A 140 29.93 3.09 -2.89
CA ALA A 140 29.08 2.08 -3.51
C ALA A 140 28.78 2.33 -5.00
N GLY A 141 29.31 3.41 -5.58
CA GLY A 141 29.14 3.77 -6.99
C GLY A 141 27.81 4.45 -7.30
N MET A 142 27.10 4.94 -6.27
CA MET A 142 25.86 5.70 -6.46
C MET A 142 26.19 7.14 -6.87
N ALA A 143 25.33 7.73 -7.71
CA ALA A 143 25.46 9.12 -8.17
C ALA A 143 24.78 10.13 -7.23
N TYR A 144 24.30 9.66 -6.08
CA TYR A 144 23.55 10.41 -5.09
C TYR A 144 24.03 9.99 -3.70
N GLY A 145 23.69 10.78 -2.68
CA GLY A 145 24.05 10.56 -1.29
C GLY A 145 22.85 10.27 -0.39
N ALA A 146 23.05 10.37 0.92
CA ALA A 146 21.93 10.38 1.86
C ALA A 146 21.06 11.62 1.60
N LYS A 147 19.79 11.58 2.02
CA LYS A 147 18.85 12.69 1.75
C LYS A 147 18.97 13.81 2.79
N ASP A 148 19.46 13.46 3.97
CA ASP A 148 19.55 14.29 5.16
C ASP A 148 18.19 14.91 5.55
N ALA A 149 17.11 14.19 5.24
CA ALA A 149 15.75 14.65 5.43
C ALA A 149 14.76 13.49 5.46
N HIS A 150 13.57 13.78 5.99
CA HIS A 150 12.47 12.83 6.01
C HIS A 150 12.17 12.22 4.62
N PHE A 151 11.77 10.95 4.64
CA PHE A 151 11.17 10.26 3.52
C PHE A 151 9.89 10.98 3.10
N ASP A 152 9.81 11.34 1.81
CA ASP A 152 8.58 11.89 1.21
C ASP A 152 7.60 10.77 0.83
N SER A 153 8.14 9.57 0.59
CA SER A 153 7.37 8.39 0.22
C SER A 153 8.06 7.13 0.71
N VAL A 154 7.30 6.03 0.85
CA VAL A 154 7.87 4.72 1.19
C VAL A 154 8.78 4.21 0.06
N GLU A 155 8.54 4.62 -1.18
CA GLU A 155 9.32 4.22 -2.36
C GLU A 155 10.78 4.68 -2.32
N GLU A 156 11.07 5.80 -1.67
CA GLU A 156 12.45 6.30 -1.46
C GLU A 156 13.31 5.32 -0.65
N LEU A 157 12.69 4.40 0.10
CA LEU A 157 13.42 3.33 0.80
C LEU A 157 14.29 2.49 -0.15
N GLN A 158 13.93 2.39 -1.44
CA GLN A 158 14.74 1.70 -2.44
C GLN A 158 16.07 2.39 -2.75
N LEU A 159 16.21 3.67 -2.41
CA LEU A 159 17.45 4.42 -2.59
C LEU A 159 18.44 4.17 -1.44
N VAL A 160 17.96 3.69 -0.29
CA VAL A 160 18.78 3.44 0.90
C VAL A 160 19.80 2.33 0.65
N LEU A 161 21.05 2.57 1.05
CA LEU A 161 22.14 1.62 0.86
C LEU A 161 21.85 0.28 1.56
N GLY A 162 22.04 -0.82 0.81
CA GLY A 162 21.74 -2.16 1.30
C GLY A 162 20.28 -2.61 1.13
N MET A 163 19.38 -1.73 0.65
CA MET A 163 18.00 -2.12 0.35
C MET A 163 17.90 -2.85 -0.99
N SER A 164 17.69 -4.17 -0.96
CA SER A 164 17.41 -4.92 -2.19
C SER A 164 15.94 -4.76 -2.63
N PRO A 165 15.62 -4.86 -3.93
CA PRO A 165 14.23 -4.82 -4.40
C PRO A 165 13.34 -5.92 -3.78
N ALA A 166 13.92 -7.08 -3.46
CA ALA A 166 13.20 -8.17 -2.80
C ALA A 166 12.90 -7.85 -1.33
N LEU A 167 13.85 -7.25 -0.62
CA LEU A 167 13.67 -6.79 0.75
C LEU A 167 12.62 -5.67 0.82
N TYR A 168 12.74 -4.67 -0.04
CA TYR A 168 11.78 -3.57 -0.17
C TYR A 168 10.33 -4.08 -0.34
N ARG A 169 10.09 -5.00 -1.28
CA ARG A 169 8.75 -5.57 -1.52
C ARG A 169 8.15 -6.23 -0.28
N ARG A 170 8.98 -6.81 0.58
CA ARG A 170 8.53 -7.50 1.80
C ARG A 170 8.27 -6.54 2.94
N LEU A 171 9.01 -5.43 3.01
CA LEU A 171 8.85 -4.39 4.04
C LEU A 171 7.70 -3.43 3.73
N LYS A 172 7.51 -3.08 2.45
CA LYS A 172 6.56 -2.06 1.97
C LYS A 172 5.17 -2.14 2.63
N PRO A 173 4.51 -3.31 2.76
CA PRO A 173 3.17 -3.39 3.33
C PRO A 173 3.07 -2.97 4.81
N ALA A 174 4.18 -2.99 5.55
CA ALA A 174 4.25 -2.67 6.97
C ALA A 174 4.69 -1.23 7.26
N LEU A 175 4.98 -0.44 6.22
CA LEU A 175 5.61 0.86 6.34
C LEU A 175 4.70 1.98 5.83
N THR A 176 4.87 3.17 6.40
CA THR A 176 4.19 4.41 5.99
C THR A 176 5.07 5.62 6.29
N VAL A 177 4.76 6.77 5.68
CA VAL A 177 5.34 8.08 6.07
C VAL A 177 4.27 9.00 6.69
N HIS A 178 3.07 8.46 6.94
CA HIS A 178 1.88 9.26 7.30
C HIS A 178 1.30 8.97 8.69
N ALA A 179 1.82 7.98 9.44
CA ALA A 179 1.32 7.65 10.79
C ALA A 179 1.60 8.73 11.85
N ARG A 180 2.64 9.55 11.62
CA ARG A 180 3.12 10.68 12.45
C ARG A 180 3.36 10.30 13.90
N ARG A 181 3.88 9.09 14.15
CA ARG A 181 4.20 8.59 15.49
C ARG A 181 5.38 7.60 15.47
N PRO A 182 6.18 7.55 16.55
CA PRO A 182 7.32 6.63 16.64
C PRO A 182 6.96 5.20 17.06
N ASP A 183 5.78 4.99 17.65
CA ASP A 183 5.31 3.71 18.19
C ASP A 183 3.95 3.33 17.59
N VAL A 184 3.68 2.03 17.49
CA VAL A 184 2.43 1.46 16.95
C VAL A 184 1.61 0.84 18.08
N ASP A 185 0.29 1.04 18.07
CA ASP A 185 -0.63 0.34 19.00
C ASP A 185 -0.73 -1.14 18.57
N PRO A 186 -0.36 -2.12 19.41
CA PRO A 186 -0.39 -3.54 19.05
C PRO A 186 -1.75 -4.04 18.57
N ARG A 187 -2.85 -3.37 18.96
CA ARG A 187 -4.22 -3.73 18.54
C ARG A 187 -4.51 -3.36 17.08
N LEU A 188 -3.83 -2.35 16.55
CA LEU A 188 -3.98 -1.88 15.16
C LEU A 188 -2.83 -2.38 14.26
N ALA A 189 -1.75 -2.87 14.87
CA ALA A 189 -0.56 -3.32 14.16
C ALA A 189 -0.89 -4.36 13.08
N SER A 190 -0.37 -4.15 11.86
CA SER A 190 -0.45 -5.13 10.78
C SER A 190 0.25 -6.45 11.17
N PRO A 191 -0.04 -7.59 10.51
CA PRO A 191 0.55 -8.87 10.87
C PRO A 191 2.08 -8.84 10.97
N LEU A 192 2.74 -8.17 10.02
CA LEU A 192 4.19 -8.05 10.01
C LEU A 192 4.71 -7.09 11.10
N VAL A 193 3.99 -6.01 11.40
CA VAL A 193 4.35 -5.10 12.51
C VAL A 193 4.17 -5.77 13.86
N ARG A 194 3.20 -6.68 14.04
CA ARG A 194 3.07 -7.47 15.26
C ARG A 194 4.27 -8.39 15.48
N LEU A 195 4.77 -9.02 14.43
CA LEU A 195 6.00 -9.81 14.49
C LEU A 195 7.20 -8.92 14.82
N ALA A 196 7.28 -7.73 14.24
CA ALA A 196 8.34 -6.76 14.53
C ALA A 196 8.33 -6.31 16.01
N LEU A 197 7.14 -6.06 16.57
CA LEU A 197 6.98 -5.72 17.98
C LEU A 197 7.43 -6.86 18.89
N ALA A 198 7.05 -8.10 18.58
CA ALA A 198 7.47 -9.28 19.33
C ALA A 198 9.00 -9.47 19.29
N ALA A 199 9.61 -9.35 18.11
CA ALA A 199 11.06 -9.45 17.94
C ALA A 199 11.82 -8.34 18.69
N ALA A 200 11.30 -7.10 18.65
CA ALA A 200 11.88 -5.98 19.38
C ALA A 200 11.82 -6.19 20.90
N ASP A 201 10.76 -6.82 21.42
CA ASP A 201 10.62 -7.15 22.84
C ASP A 201 11.58 -8.28 23.26
N GLU A 202 11.79 -9.29 22.40
CA GLU A 202 12.73 -10.40 22.66
C GLU A 202 14.19 -9.93 22.79
N SER A 203 14.59 -8.92 22.02
CA SER A 203 15.97 -8.39 22.03
C SER A 203 16.41 -7.75 23.35
N VAL A 204 15.47 -7.41 24.24
CA VAL A 204 15.75 -6.63 25.47
C VAL A 204 15.89 -7.51 26.72
N GLY A 205 15.47 -8.78 26.71
CA GLY A 205 15.63 -9.67 27.87
C GLY A 205 15.11 -9.11 29.22
N ALA A 206 14.17 -8.17 29.22
CA ALA A 206 13.73 -7.46 30.42
C ALA A 206 12.23 -7.64 30.68
N ALA A 207 11.93 -7.93 31.95
CA ALA A 207 10.60 -8.12 32.51
C ALA A 207 9.58 -7.13 31.95
N ARG A 208 8.54 -7.69 31.32
CA ARG A 208 7.27 -7.02 31.08
C ARG A 208 6.81 -6.44 32.42
N PRO A 209 6.69 -5.11 32.59
CA PRO A 209 5.87 -4.58 33.66
C PRO A 209 4.50 -5.26 33.49
N PRO A 210 3.87 -5.79 34.55
CA PRO A 210 2.52 -6.30 34.41
C PRO A 210 1.71 -5.19 33.74
N LEU A 211 1.04 -5.53 32.63
CA LEU A 211 -0.01 -4.69 32.08
C LEU A 211 -0.80 -4.19 33.29
N PRO A 212 -0.98 -2.87 33.50
CA PRO A 212 -1.86 -2.43 34.56
C PRO A 212 -3.20 -3.10 34.33
N ALA A 213 -3.53 -4.04 35.22
CA ALA A 213 -4.81 -4.71 35.23
C ALA A 213 -5.84 -3.62 35.55
N GLY A 214 -6.68 -3.29 34.56
CA GLY A 214 -7.79 -2.36 34.72
C GLY A 214 -7.36 -0.93 35.07
N GLY A 215 -7.03 -0.13 34.05
CA GLY A 215 -6.85 1.32 34.19
C GLY A 215 -7.80 2.05 33.25
N ASP A 216 -9.00 2.35 33.75
CA ASP A 216 -10.08 3.13 33.15
C ASP A 216 -10.24 2.96 31.63
N ASP A 217 -11.00 1.95 31.23
CA ASP A 217 -11.47 1.74 29.85
C ASP A 217 -11.94 3.07 29.23
N ALA A 218 -12.67 3.88 29.99
CA ALA A 218 -13.12 5.22 29.59
C ALA A 218 -12.02 6.22 29.20
N ALA A 219 -10.81 6.18 29.78
CA ALA A 219 -9.71 7.07 29.40
C ALA A 219 -8.96 6.56 28.15
N SER A 220 -8.84 5.24 28.02
CA SER A 220 -8.31 4.58 26.82
C SER A 220 -9.27 4.73 25.64
N ASP A 221 -10.57 4.63 25.89
CA ASP A 221 -11.69 4.80 24.96
C ASP A 221 -11.83 6.27 24.57
N ARG A 222 -11.66 7.21 25.50
CA ARG A 222 -11.61 8.65 25.16
C ARG A 222 -10.39 9.01 24.32
N ARG A 223 -9.23 8.39 24.54
CA ARG A 223 -8.04 8.56 23.69
C ARG A 223 -8.18 7.85 22.36
N ALA A 224 -8.80 6.68 22.29
CA ALA A 224 -9.18 6.00 21.06
C ALA A 224 -10.19 6.86 20.28
N ALA A 225 -11.27 7.33 20.91
CA ALA A 225 -12.25 8.27 20.36
C ALA A 225 -11.65 9.61 19.92
N ALA A 226 -10.61 10.10 20.59
CA ALA A 226 -9.86 11.29 20.15
C ALA A 226 -8.94 11.02 18.96
N ARG A 227 -8.32 9.83 18.89
CA ARG A 227 -7.55 9.37 17.72
C ARG A 227 -8.45 9.16 16.49
N LEU A 228 -9.68 8.68 16.72
CA LEU A 228 -10.73 8.51 15.72
C LEU A 228 -11.18 9.84 15.08
N ARG A 229 -10.94 10.99 15.75
CA ARG A 229 -11.25 12.30 15.17
C ARG A 229 -10.30 12.73 14.07
N ASN A 230 -9.06 12.20 14.03
CA ASN A 230 -8.05 12.52 13.02
C ASN A 230 -7.34 11.22 12.57
N ALA A 231 -8.01 10.42 11.75
CA ALA A 231 -7.48 9.15 11.25
C ALA A 231 -6.84 9.33 9.86
N THR A 232 -5.73 8.63 9.62
CA THR A 232 -5.15 8.52 8.27
C THR A 232 -5.29 7.09 7.82
N CYS A 233 -5.96 6.87 6.69
CA CYS A 233 -6.28 5.54 6.19
C CYS A 233 -5.88 5.41 4.73
N ALA A 234 -5.44 4.23 4.35
CA ALA A 234 -5.31 3.87 2.95
C ALA A 234 -6.62 3.22 2.49
N ILE A 235 -7.17 3.72 1.39
CA ILE A 235 -8.36 3.19 0.73
C ILE A 235 -7.93 2.61 -0.60
N HIS A 236 -8.14 1.31 -0.75
CA HIS A 236 -7.87 0.57 -1.97
C HIS A 236 -9.19 0.21 -2.62
N ALA A 237 -9.46 0.74 -3.81
CA ALA A 237 -10.64 0.44 -4.59
C ALA A 237 -10.23 -0.30 -5.87
N GLN A 238 -10.85 -1.46 -6.09
CA GLN A 238 -10.75 -2.22 -7.34
C GLN A 238 -12.12 -2.24 -7.99
N ALA A 239 -12.17 -2.02 -9.30
CA ALA A 239 -13.36 -2.22 -10.11
C ALA A 239 -13.08 -3.19 -11.23
N ARG A 240 -14.05 -4.05 -11.54
CA ARG A 240 -14.04 -5.00 -12.64
C ARG A 240 -15.18 -4.68 -13.60
N ALA A 241 -14.85 -4.39 -14.85
CA ALA A 241 -15.81 -4.21 -15.93
C ALA A 241 -16.39 -5.55 -16.42
N PRO A 242 -17.53 -5.56 -17.14
CA PRO A 242 -18.17 -6.80 -17.60
C PRO A 242 -17.30 -7.67 -18.51
N ASN A 243 -16.38 -7.06 -19.26
CA ASN A 243 -15.44 -7.75 -20.14
C ASN A 243 -14.20 -8.28 -19.39
N GLY A 244 -14.14 -8.15 -18.07
CA GLY A 244 -13.06 -8.64 -17.21
C GLY A 244 -11.92 -7.65 -16.97
N VAL A 245 -11.91 -6.49 -17.64
CA VAL A 245 -10.89 -5.44 -17.42
C VAL A 245 -11.01 -4.92 -15.98
N THR A 246 -9.89 -4.87 -15.27
CA THR A 246 -9.82 -4.35 -13.90
C THR A 246 -9.09 -3.01 -13.85
N ALA A 247 -9.53 -2.13 -12.96
CA ALA A 247 -8.86 -0.89 -12.63
C ALA A 247 -8.68 -0.78 -11.11
N HIS A 248 -7.55 -0.21 -10.70
CA HIS A 248 -7.16 -0.09 -9.30
C HIS A 248 -6.88 1.37 -8.97
N VAL A 249 -7.44 1.83 -7.86
CA VAL A 249 -7.22 3.18 -7.33
C VAL A 249 -6.89 3.05 -5.85
N THR A 250 -5.78 3.63 -5.44
CA THR A 250 -5.39 3.72 -4.04
C THR A 250 -5.26 5.19 -3.64
N ALA A 251 -5.86 5.56 -2.51
CA ALA A 251 -5.63 6.87 -1.91
C ALA A 251 -5.34 6.76 -0.43
N ILE A 252 -4.37 7.55 0.04
CA ILE A 252 -4.15 7.76 1.47
C ILE A 252 -4.91 9.04 1.85
N VAL A 253 -5.87 8.90 2.75
CA VAL A 253 -6.81 9.95 3.13
C VAL A 253 -6.69 10.25 4.61
N ALA A 254 -6.41 11.50 4.93
CA ALA A 254 -6.52 12.03 6.29
C ALA A 254 -7.94 12.55 6.49
N VAL A 255 -8.70 11.89 7.35
CA VAL A 255 -10.06 12.29 7.74
C VAL A 255 -9.98 13.14 9.00
N ARG A 256 -10.64 14.31 9.00
CA ARG A 256 -10.67 15.26 10.11
C ARG A 256 -12.09 15.52 10.54
N HIS A 257 -12.42 15.14 11.77
CA HIS A 257 -13.75 15.30 12.33
C HIS A 257 -14.00 16.76 12.74
N ARG A 258 -14.47 17.54 11.76
CA ARG A 258 -15.18 18.82 11.86
C ARG A 258 -14.72 19.77 12.97
N ASP A 259 -13.61 20.46 12.73
CA ASP A 259 -13.37 21.79 13.31
C ASP A 259 -12.71 22.69 12.25
N ARG A 260 -13.51 23.58 11.64
CA ARG A 260 -13.14 24.70 10.76
C ARG A 260 -12.13 24.43 9.61
N GLY A 261 -12.21 23.28 8.93
CA GLY A 261 -11.37 22.95 7.76
C GLY A 261 -12.00 21.91 6.83
N ALA A 262 -11.27 21.48 5.79
CA ALA A 262 -11.71 20.39 4.92
C ALA A 262 -11.93 19.10 5.74
N ALA A 263 -13.09 18.46 5.57
CA ALA A 263 -13.48 17.27 6.33
C ALA A 263 -12.56 16.06 6.06
N PHE A 264 -11.89 16.06 4.91
CA PHE A 264 -10.83 15.11 4.59
C PHE A 264 -9.78 15.79 3.69
N THR A 265 -8.61 15.18 3.59
CA THR A 265 -7.56 15.57 2.65
C THR A 265 -6.94 14.31 2.07
N ILE A 266 -6.86 14.23 0.74
CA ILE A 266 -6.13 13.16 0.05
C ILE A 266 -4.65 13.53 0.13
N LEU A 267 -3.88 12.76 0.88
CA LEU A 267 -2.42 12.93 1.04
C LEU A 267 -1.67 12.34 -0.14
N GLN A 268 -2.17 11.22 -0.67
CA GLN A 268 -1.58 10.54 -1.80
C GLN A 268 -2.66 9.89 -2.65
N TRP A 269 -2.48 9.92 -3.97
CA TRP A 269 -3.35 9.29 -4.94
C TRP A 269 -2.53 8.49 -5.95
N ARG A 270 -2.95 7.26 -6.23
CA ARG A 270 -2.33 6.39 -7.23
C ARG A 270 -3.41 5.68 -8.04
N ALA A 271 -3.33 5.84 -9.35
CA ALA A 271 -3.98 4.93 -10.29
C ALA A 271 -2.99 3.83 -10.64
N ASP A 272 -3.45 2.58 -10.71
CA ASP A 272 -2.67 1.39 -11.09
C ASP A 272 -1.67 0.88 -10.03
N GLY A 273 -2.07 0.90 -8.75
CA GLY A 273 -1.27 0.40 -7.61
C GLY A 273 -1.42 -1.10 -7.28
N ASP A 274 -0.43 -1.62 -6.55
CA ASP A 274 -0.19 -3.04 -6.18
C ASP A 274 -1.44 -3.90 -5.91
N GLU A 275 -1.36 -5.17 -6.33
CA GLU A 275 -2.37 -6.23 -6.13
C GLU A 275 -2.57 -6.56 -4.63
N LEU A 276 -3.27 -5.69 -3.89
CA LEU A 276 -3.84 -6.03 -2.58
C LEU A 276 -5.06 -6.95 -2.69
N PHE A 277 -5.57 -7.09 -3.92
CA PHE A 277 -6.64 -8.00 -4.27
C PHE A 277 -6.03 -9.15 -5.08
N PRO A 278 -5.68 -10.29 -4.46
CA PRO A 278 -5.32 -11.46 -5.25
C PRO A 278 -6.46 -11.76 -6.24
N ALA A 279 -6.10 -12.15 -7.46
CA ALA A 279 -7.04 -12.68 -8.41
C ALA A 279 -7.74 -13.88 -7.76
N THR A 280 -9.00 -13.70 -7.36
CA THR A 280 -9.90 -14.69 -6.74
C THR A 280 -9.51 -15.17 -5.33
N VAL A 281 -10.32 -14.79 -4.33
CA VAL A 281 -10.54 -15.65 -3.16
C VAL A 281 -11.63 -16.64 -3.59
N PRO A 282 -11.43 -17.97 -3.45
CA PRO A 282 -12.50 -18.93 -3.71
C PRO A 282 -13.70 -18.56 -2.84
N ARG A 283 -14.91 -18.63 -3.40
CA ARG A 283 -16.12 -18.56 -2.57
C ARG A 283 -15.98 -19.63 -1.49
N GLU A 284 -15.95 -19.23 -0.22
CA GLU A 284 -16.18 -20.16 0.88
C GLU A 284 -17.52 -20.86 0.59
N GLY A 285 -17.46 -22.14 0.20
CA GLY A 285 -18.62 -22.89 -0.26
C GLY A 285 -18.36 -24.12 -1.15
N GLU A 286 -17.16 -24.33 -1.69
CA GLU A 286 -16.85 -25.54 -2.50
C GLU A 286 -15.63 -26.31 -1.98
N ALA A 287 -15.82 -26.98 -0.84
CA ALA A 287 -15.16 -28.22 -0.40
C ALA A 287 -15.97 -28.70 0.84
N ALA A 288 -16.44 -29.93 1.01
CA ALA A 288 -16.29 -31.17 0.29
C ALA A 288 -17.49 -32.07 0.65
N TRP A 289 -18.09 -32.73 -0.35
CA TRP A 289 -18.75 -34.02 -0.17
C TRP A 289 -18.25 -34.92 -1.29
N SER A 290 -17.19 -35.66 -0.99
CA SER A 290 -16.85 -37.00 -1.52
C SER A 290 -15.65 -37.50 -0.73
#